data_AF-A0A926KU92-F1
#
_entry.id   AF-A0A926KU92-F1
#
_cell.length_a   1.000
_cell.length_b   1.000
_cell.length_c   1.000
_cell.angle_alpha   90.00
_cell.angle_beta   90.00
_cell.angle_gamma   90.00
#
_symmetry.space_group_name_H-M   'P 1'
#
loop_
_entity.id
_entity.type
_entity.pdbx_description
1 polymer ?
#
loop_
_entity_poly.entity_id
_entity_poly.type
_entity_poly.pdbx_seq_one_letter_code
_entity_poly.pdbx_strand_id
1 'polypeptide(L)' 'MWGIVIPILTLIVGLVGGFFIGVFYLRRQLESMQNNPEMLQKMAKQMGYNMNKQQMAKVQNMMKNQKWK' A
#
# COMPACT_ATOMS: atom_id res chain seq x y z
N MET A 1 16.38 20.94 -35.21
CA MET A 1 16.89 20.28 -33.98
C MET A 1 16.03 20.53 -32.75
N TRP A 2 15.73 21.77 -32.36
CA TRP A 2 14.95 22.08 -31.14
C TRP A 2 13.53 21.48 -31.05
N GLY A 3 12.84 21.31 -32.18
CA GLY A 3 11.49 20.71 -32.21
C GLY A 3 11.39 19.25 -31.78
N ILE A 4 12.52 18.52 -31.73
CA ILE A 4 12.59 17.13 -31.27
C ILE A 4 13.10 17.06 -29.82
N VAL A 5 14.01 17.96 -29.45
CA VAL A 5 14.62 18.00 -28.11
C VAL A 5 13.60 18.36 -27.02
N ILE A 6 12.74 19.35 -27.30
CA ILE A 6 11.68 19.80 -26.36
C ILE A 6 10.73 18.64 -25.99
N PRO A 7 10.10 17.92 -26.93
CA PRO A 7 9.17 16.84 -26.57
C PRO A 7 9.85 15.68 -25.84
N ILE A 8 11.11 15.35 -26.15
CA ILE A 8 11.85 14.30 -25.43
C ILE A 8 12.08 14.70 -23.98
N LEU A 9 12.53 15.92 -23.72
CA LEU A 9 12.72 16.42 -22.35
C LEU A 9 11.40 16.46 -21.57
N THR A 10 10.31 16.91 -22.20
CA THR A 10 8.97 16.92 -21.58
C THR A 10 8.51 15.51 -21.20
N LEU A 11 8.74 14.50 -22.06
CA LEU A 11 8.41 13.11 -21.75
C LEU A 11 9.25 12.58 -20.59
N ILE A 12 10.55 12.90 -20.53
CA ILE A 12 11.42 12.47 -19.43
C ILE A 12 10.99 13.14 -18.12
N VAL A 13 10.74 14.46 -18.13
CA VAL A 13 10.29 15.17 -16.93
C VAL A 13 8.90 14.67 -16.48
N GLY A 14 8.00 14.40 -17.42
CA GLY A 14 6.69 13.82 -17.13
C GLY A 14 6.79 12.40 -16.54
N LEU A 15 7.66 11.55 -17.09
CA LEU A 15 7.91 10.21 -16.57
C LEU A 15 8.55 10.25 -15.17
N VAL A 16 9.58 11.07 -14.98
CA VAL A 16 10.26 11.21 -13.69
C VAL A 16 9.30 11.80 -12.66
N GLY A 17 8.65 12.91 -12.98
CA GLY A 17 7.67 13.55 -12.08
C GLY A 17 6.49 12.64 -11.75
N GLY A 18 5.92 11.96 -12.76
CA GLY A 18 4.83 11.01 -12.58
C GLY A 18 5.23 9.78 -11.75
N PHE A 19 6.43 9.24 -11.97
CA PHE A 19 6.96 8.11 -11.20
C PHE A 19 7.17 8.48 -9.72
N PHE A 20 7.78 9.64 -9.45
CA PHE A 20 8.00 10.09 -8.06
C PHE A 20 6.68 10.32 -7.31
N ILE A 21 5.70 10.98 -7.96
CA ILE A 21 4.36 11.17 -7.38
C ILE A 21 3.67 9.81 -7.17
N GLY A 22 3.75 8.90 -8.14
CA GLY A 22 3.16 7.56 -8.06
C GLY A 22 3.73 6.74 -6.91
N VAL A 23 5.06 6.70 -6.77
CA VAL A 23 5.74 6.00 -5.67
C VAL A 23 5.39 6.63 -4.32
N PHE A 24 5.36 7.95 -4.21
CA PHE A 24 4.97 8.64 -2.98
C PHE A 24 3.51 8.33 -2.58
N TYR A 25 2.60 8.32 -3.55
CA TYR A 25 1.20 7.98 -3.33
C TYR A 25 1.00 6.52 -2.92
N LEU A 26 1.68 5.58 -3.58
CA LEU A 26 1.66 4.16 -3.22
C LEU A 26 2.23 3.92 -1.83
N ARG A 27 3.36 4.56 -1.50
CA ARG A 27 3.95 4.49 -0.16
C ARG A 27 2.95 4.93 0.90
N ARG A 28 2.29 6.08 0.68
CA ARG A 28 1.29 6.62 1.62
C ARG A 28 0.05 5.73 1.74
N GLN A 29 -0.39 5.10 0.65
CA GLN A 29 -1.46 4.10 0.69
C GLN A 29 -1.06 2.87 1.51
N LEU A 30 0.13 2.31 1.28
CA LEU A 30 0.62 1.13 2.00
C LEU A 30 0.85 1.43 3.49
N GLU A 31 1.36 2.61 3.83
CA GLU A 31 1.47 3.07 5.21
C GLU A 31 0.07 3.18 5.86
N SER A 32 -0.93 3.73 5.16
CA SER A 32 -2.30 3.80 5.69
C SER A 32 -2.98 2.42 5.84
N MET A 33 -2.62 1.46 4.97
CA MET A 33 -3.10 0.08 5.03
C MET A 33 -2.52 -0.69 6.23
N GLN A 34 -1.24 -0.49 6.54
CA GLN A 34 -0.58 -1.14 7.68
C GLN A 34 -1.10 -0.66 9.02
N ASN A 35 -1.52 0.61 9.10
CA ASN A 35 -2.05 1.19 10.32
C ASN A 35 -3.47 0.70 10.67
N ASN A 36 -4.13 -0.06 9.78
CA ASN A 36 -5.50 -0.52 9.99
C ASN A 36 -5.60 -2.06 10.04
N PRO A 37 -5.45 -2.67 11.23
CA PRO A 37 -5.45 -4.13 11.40
C PRO A 37 -6.76 -4.79 10.94
N GLU A 38 -7.87 -4.04 10.89
CA GLU A 38 -9.15 -4.52 10.38
C GLU A 38 -9.14 -4.75 8.86
N MET A 39 -8.40 -3.93 8.11
CA MET A 39 -8.33 -4.01 6.66
C MET A 39 -7.51 -5.23 6.23
N LEU A 40 -6.40 -5.49 6.94
CA LEU A 40 -5.58 -6.69 6.77
C LEU A 40 -6.36 -7.97 7.09
N GLN A 41 -7.19 -7.97 8.14
CA GLN A 41 -8.08 -9.10 8.45
C GLN A 41 -9.12 -9.36 7.35
N LYS A 42 -9.71 -8.31 6.78
CA LYS A 42 -10.66 -8.44 5.67
C LYS A 42 -9.96 -8.96 4.41
N MET A 43 -8.74 -8.51 4.12
CA MET A 43 -7.95 -8.95 2.97
C MET A 43 -7.53 -10.43 3.10
N ALA A 44 -7.09 -10.85 4.29
CA ALA A 44 -6.78 -12.25 4.58
C ALA A 44 -8.01 -13.16 4.42
N LYS A 45 -9.17 -12.72 4.95
CA LYS A 45 -10.44 -13.44 4.82
C LYS A 45 -10.91 -13.54 3.37
N GLN A 46 -10.70 -12.48 2.58
CA GLN A 46 -11.05 -12.43 1.15
C GLN A 46 -10.10 -13.27 0.28
N MET A 47 -8.83 -13.44 0.66
CA MET A 47 -7.87 -14.34 0.00
C MET A 47 -8.17 -15.84 0.21
N GLY A 48 -9.29 -16.20 0.84
CA GLY A 48 -9.68 -17.60 1.03
C GLY A 48 -9.01 -18.26 2.23
N TYR A 49 -8.32 -17.50 3.11
CA TYR A 49 -8.08 -17.97 4.46
C TYR A 49 -9.42 -18.05 5.17
N ASN A 50 -10.02 -19.25 5.17
CA ASN A 50 -11.24 -19.56 5.90
C ASN A 50 -10.93 -19.61 7.41
N MET A 51 -10.60 -18.44 7.96
CA MET A 51 -10.34 -18.29 9.38
C MET A 51 -11.64 -18.53 10.13
N ASN A 52 -11.71 -19.66 10.85
CA ASN A 52 -12.80 -19.93 11.79
C ASN A 52 -12.93 -18.74 12.77
N LYS A 53 -14.16 -18.39 13.19
CA LYS A 53 -14.44 -17.24 14.08
C LYS A 53 -13.54 -17.21 15.32
N GLN A 54 -13.18 -18.39 15.84
CA GLN A 54 -12.24 -18.55 16.95
C GLN A 54 -10.79 -18.14 16.63
N GLN A 55 -10.32 -18.43 15.41
CA GLN A 55 -8.97 -18.04 14.95
C GLN A 55 -8.90 -16.53 14.70
N MET A 56 -9.97 -15.93 14.16
CA MET A 56 -10.07 -14.47 14.02
C MET A 56 -9.97 -13.77 15.37
N ALA A 57 -10.71 -14.24 16.38
CA ALA A 57 -10.65 -13.71 17.74
C ALA A 57 -9.26 -13.88 18.39
N LYS A 58 -8.60 -15.03 18.17
CA LYS A 58 -7.24 -15.29 18.66
C LYS A 58 -6.22 -14.34 18.01
N VAL A 59 -6.33 -14.11 16.70
CA VAL A 59 -5.48 -13.18 15.95
C VAL A 59 -5.76 -11.72 16.33
N GLN A 60 -7.02 -11.33 16.58
CA GLN A 60 -7.37 -10.02 17.14
C GLN A 60 -6.71 -9.78 18.50
N ASN A 61 -6.72 -10.78 19.39
CA ASN A 61 -6.06 -10.69 20.69
C ASN A 61 -4.52 -10.65 20.58
N MET A 62 -3.93 -11.39 19.63
CA MET A 62 -2.49 -11.34 19.39
C MET A 62 -2.04 -9.99 18.82
N MET A 63 -2.76 -9.42 17.85
CA MET A 63 -2.45 -8.09 17.30
C MET A 63 -2.66 -6.96 18.31
N LYS A 64 -3.69 -7.06 19.17
CA LYS A 64 -3.93 -6.10 20.25
C LYS A 64 -2.79 -6.06 21.27
N ASN A 65 -2.15 -7.21 21.52
CA ASN A 65 -1.02 -7.34 22.43
C ASN A 65 0.36 -7.12 21.79
N GLN A 66 0.43 -6.96 20.46
CA GLN A 66 1.67 -6.63 19.74
C GLN A 66 1.93 -5.12 19.70
N LYS A 67 0.99 -4.33 20.25
CA LYS A 67 1.21 -2.91 20.52
C LYS A 67 2.10 -2.79 21.77
N TRP A 68 3.36 -2.41 21.53
CA TRP A 68 4.35 -1.79 22.42
C TRP A 68 5.36 -2.73 23.13
N LYS A 69 6.58 -2.74 22.59
CA LYS A 69 7.81 -2.47 23.35
C LYS A 69 8.74 -1.59 22.51
#